data_AF-A0AA37B4H1-F1
#
_entry.id   AF-A0AA37B4H1-F1
#
_cell.length_a   1.000
_cell.length_b   1.000
_cell.length_c   1.000
_cell.angle_alpha   90.00
_cell.angle_beta   90.00
_cell.angle_gamma   90.00
#
_symmetry.space_group_name_H-M   'P 1'
#
loop_
_entity.id
_entity.type
_entity.pdbx_description
1 polymer ?
#
loop_
_entity_poly.entity_id
_entity_poly.type
_entity_poly.pdbx_seq_one_letter_code
_entity_poly.pdbx_strand_id
1 'polypeptide(L)'
;MQLKPVNKDIYQTRSRYSYIGISALLILFTLAWSTFFIALFSIGSDNFYLNLMGVVAAVLSIVPVVLFCKTKPWFAEVIYVWELKQELNKINRKMAALSTATKHGDAIAFSIIKFSYLGSRQIWELDDNTLMLSELALSEQKLDELAQAQGLVIDTSQYHQTQLAKY
;
A
#
# COMPACT_ATOMS: atom_id res chain seq x y z
N MET A 1 -2.30 12.85 -3.63
CA MET A 1 -3.16 11.78 -4.17
C MET A 1 -4.60 12.12 -3.79
N GLN A 2 -5.58 11.81 -4.63
CA GLN A 2 -7.00 11.92 -4.26
C GLN A 2 -7.62 10.53 -4.23
N LEU A 3 -8.62 10.34 -3.36
CA LEU A 3 -9.37 9.10 -3.31
C LEU A 3 -10.23 8.98 -4.57
N LYS A 4 -10.19 7.79 -5.18
CA LYS A 4 -10.94 7.45 -6.38
C LYS A 4 -11.94 6.35 -6.04
N PRO A 5 -13.15 6.35 -6.61
CA PRO A 5 -14.04 5.21 -6.48
C PRO A 5 -13.38 3.97 -7.13
N VAL A 6 -13.49 2.83 -6.47
CA VAL A 6 -12.96 1.55 -6.95
C VAL A 6 -14.07 0.52 -6.88
N ASN A 7 -14.32 -0.18 -7.98
CA ASN A 7 -15.23 -1.32 -7.97
C ASN A 7 -14.55 -2.50 -7.27
N LYS A 8 -15.20 -2.99 -6.21
CA LYS A 8 -14.67 -4.05 -5.35
C LYS A 8 -14.43 -5.36 -6.09
N ASP A 9 -15.39 -5.84 -6.87
CA ASP A 9 -15.30 -7.13 -7.56
C ASP A 9 -14.17 -7.14 -8.59
N ILE A 10 -14.01 -6.01 -9.31
CA ILE A 10 -12.93 -5.81 -10.27
C ILE A 10 -11.58 -5.80 -9.55
N TYR A 11 -11.45 -5.02 -8.47
CA TYR A 11 -10.22 -4.95 -7.68
C TYR A 11 -9.84 -6.33 -7.11
N GLN A 12 -10.75 -7.01 -6.42
CA GLN A 12 -10.48 -8.31 -5.80
C GLN A 12 -10.07 -9.36 -6.84
N THR A 13 -10.76 -9.40 -7.98
CA THR A 13 -10.44 -10.32 -9.07
C THR A 13 -9.04 -10.04 -9.63
N ARG A 14 -8.73 -8.79 -9.97
CA ARG A 14 -7.42 -8.39 -10.51
C ARG A 14 -6.29 -8.58 -9.50
N SER A 15 -6.54 -8.28 -8.23
CA SER A 15 -5.60 -8.48 -7.13
C SER A 15 -5.26 -9.96 -6.96
N ARG A 16 -6.27 -10.84 -6.90
CA ARG A 16 -6.09 -12.30 -6.82
C ARG A 16 -5.25 -12.85 -7.97
N TYR A 17 -5.60 -12.49 -9.22
CA TYR A 17 -4.82 -12.95 -10.38
C TYR A 17 -3.40 -12.37 -10.41
N SER A 18 -3.21 -11.13 -9.93
CA SER A 18 -1.88 -10.54 -9.77
C SER A 18 -1.02 -11.33 -8.79
N TYR A 19 -1.56 -11.70 -7.62
CA TYR A 19 -0.85 -12.52 -6.65
C TYR A 19 -0.50 -13.90 -7.20
N ILE A 20 -1.46 -14.59 -7.82
CA ILE A 20 -1.23 -15.89 -8.46
C ILE A 20 -0.13 -15.78 -9.52
N GLY A 21 -0.20 -14.77 -10.38
CA GLY A 21 0.79 -14.55 -11.44
C GLY A 21 2.19 -14.29 -10.91
N ILE A 22 2.33 -13.41 -9.91
CA ILE A 22 3.62 -13.10 -9.28
C ILE A 22 4.18 -14.33 -8.56
N SER A 23 3.35 -15.09 -7.83
CA SER A 23 3.77 -16.32 -7.17
C SER A 23 4.24 -17.38 -8.16
N ALA A 24 3.50 -17.60 -9.25
CA ALA A 24 3.90 -18.53 -10.31
C ALA A 24 5.22 -18.12 -10.96
N LEU A 25 5.37 -16.82 -11.27
CA LEU A 25 6.61 -16.28 -11.85
C LEU A 25 7.81 -16.44 -10.90
N LEU A 26 7.61 -16.20 -9.60
CA LEU A 26 8.65 -16.38 -8.59
C LEU A 26 9.13 -17.83 -8.53
N ILE A 27 8.19 -18.80 -8.55
CA ILE A 27 8.53 -20.22 -8.57
C ILE A 27 9.34 -20.56 -9.83
N LEU A 28 8.86 -20.14 -11.00
CA LEU A 28 9.54 -20.40 -12.28
C LEU A 28 10.95 -19.80 -12.30
N PHE A 29 11.11 -18.55 -11.89
CA PHE A 29 12.40 -17.89 -11.85
C PHE A 29 13.33 -18.49 -10.80
N THR A 30 12.81 -18.89 -9.64
CA THR A 30 13.63 -19.56 -8.61
C THR A 30 14.20 -20.85 -9.16
N LEU A 31 13.38 -21.68 -9.80
CA LEU A 31 13.85 -22.92 -10.43
C LEU A 31 14.85 -22.64 -11.54
N ALA A 32 14.52 -21.71 -12.45
CA ALA A 32 15.39 -21.37 -13.58
C ALA A 32 16.78 -20.88 -13.12
N TRP A 33 16.85 -19.94 -12.18
CA TRP A 33 18.12 -19.41 -11.69
C TRP A 33 18.90 -20.42 -10.86
N SER A 34 18.23 -21.18 -9.98
CA SER A 34 18.89 -22.23 -9.19
C SER A 34 19.51 -23.29 -10.10
N THR A 35 18.76 -23.79 -11.10
CA THR A 35 19.28 -24.76 -12.07
C THR A 35 20.43 -24.17 -12.89
N PHE A 36 20.32 -22.92 -13.33
CA PHE A 36 21.37 -22.24 -14.08
C PHE A 36 22.66 -22.09 -13.27
N PHE A 37 22.58 -21.67 -12.00
CA PHE A 37 23.76 -21.53 -11.15
C PHE A 37 24.40 -22.86 -10.78
N ILE A 38 23.60 -23.90 -10.49
CA ILE A 38 24.13 -25.25 -10.23
C ILE A 38 24.87 -25.76 -11.47
N ALA A 39 24.32 -25.59 -12.67
CA ALA A 39 24.96 -26.04 -13.91
C ALA A 39 26.32 -25.37 -14.17
N LEU A 40 26.52 -24.14 -13.70
CA LEU A 40 27.76 -23.37 -13.93
C LEU A 40 28.79 -23.50 -12.79
N PHE A 41 28.33 -23.61 -11.55
CA PHE A 41 29.18 -23.40 -10.37
C PHE A 41 29.17 -24.54 -9.37
N SER A 42 28.43 -25.63 -9.63
CA SER A 42 28.43 -26.77 -8.71
C SER A 42 29.76 -27.52 -8.74
N ILE A 43 30.37 -27.68 -7.57
CA ILE A 43 31.66 -28.37 -7.39
C ILE A 43 31.49 -29.62 -6.49
N GLY A 44 30.28 -29.88 -5.98
CA GLY A 44 29.99 -30.98 -5.06
C GLY A 44 28.49 -31.26 -4.92
N SER A 45 28.14 -32.12 -3.96
CA SER A 45 26.76 -32.54 -3.72
C SER A 45 25.90 -31.47 -3.02
N ASP A 46 26.52 -30.61 -2.20
CA ASP A 46 25.82 -29.51 -1.54
C ASP A 46 25.76 -28.27 -2.43
N ASN A 47 24.53 -27.82 -2.69
CA ASN A 47 24.22 -26.68 -3.53
C ASN A 47 23.33 -25.65 -2.82
N PHE A 48 23.27 -25.66 -1.47
CA PHE A 48 22.42 -24.76 -0.71
C PHE A 48 22.63 -23.28 -1.08
N TYR A 49 23.89 -22.83 -1.10
CA TYR A 49 24.23 -21.45 -1.44
C TYR A 49 23.82 -21.07 -2.87
N LEU A 50 23.96 -21.98 -3.84
CA LEU A 50 23.56 -21.73 -5.23
C LEU A 50 22.03 -21.62 -5.36
N ASN A 51 21.27 -22.44 -4.61
CA ASN A 51 19.82 -22.32 -4.53
C ASN A 51 19.39 -21.00 -3.89
N LEU A 52 20.05 -20.60 -2.80
CA LEU A 52 19.76 -19.31 -2.15
C LEU A 52 20.02 -18.14 -3.10
N MET A 53 21.13 -18.17 -3.83
CA MET A 53 21.42 -17.17 -4.86
C MET A 53 20.38 -17.18 -5.97
N GLY A 54 19.87 -18.36 -6.34
CA GLY A 54 18.77 -18.51 -7.30
C GLY A 54 17.50 -17.78 -6.85
N VAL A 55 17.11 -17.92 -5.58
CA VAL A 55 15.97 -17.18 -5.00
C VAL A 55 16.20 -15.67 -5.06
N VAL A 56 17.39 -15.19 -4.67
CA VAL A 56 17.72 -13.76 -4.72
C VAL A 56 17.64 -13.23 -6.15
N ALA A 57 18.23 -13.95 -7.11
CA ALA A 57 18.16 -13.60 -8.53
C ALA A 57 16.73 -13.61 -9.07
N ALA A 58 15.89 -14.54 -8.62
CA ALA A 58 14.48 -14.61 -8.98
C ALA A 58 13.71 -13.37 -8.50
N VAL A 59 13.89 -12.95 -7.24
CA VAL A 59 13.25 -11.74 -6.71
C VAL A 59 13.67 -10.50 -7.49
N LEU A 60 14.95 -10.36 -7.81
CA LEU A 60 15.45 -9.25 -8.64
C LEU A 60 14.86 -9.28 -10.06
N SER A 61 14.68 -10.47 -10.64
CA SER A 61 14.11 -10.65 -11.97
C SER A 61 12.62 -10.29 -12.05
N ILE A 62 11.89 -10.33 -10.94
CA ILE A 62 10.47 -9.94 -10.89
C ILE A 62 10.29 -8.42 -11.03
N VAL A 63 11.24 -7.63 -10.52
CA VAL A 63 11.15 -6.16 -10.50
C VAL A 63 10.81 -5.56 -11.88
N PRO A 64 11.57 -5.83 -12.96
CA PRO A 64 11.24 -5.27 -14.28
C PRO A 64 9.87 -5.74 -14.80
N VAL A 65 9.45 -6.97 -14.49
CA VAL A 65 8.14 -7.50 -14.89
C VAL A 65 7.02 -6.72 -14.21
N VAL A 66 7.13 -6.49 -12.89
CA VAL A 66 6.16 -5.67 -12.15
C VAL A 66 6.13 -4.24 -12.68
N LEU A 67 7.29 -3.62 -12.92
CA LEU A 67 7.35 -2.26 -13.49
C LEU A 67 6.68 -2.17 -14.86
N PHE A 68 6.86 -3.18 -15.71
CA PHE A 68 6.17 -3.25 -17.00
C PHE A 68 4.66 -3.42 -16.83
N CYS A 69 4.22 -4.37 -15.99
CA CYS A 69 2.81 -4.59 -15.68
C CYS A 69 2.13 -3.34 -15.13
N LYS A 70 2.84 -2.53 -14.33
CA LYS A 70 2.33 -1.26 -13.80
C LYS A 70 1.88 -0.26 -14.87
N THR A 71 2.39 -0.37 -16.09
CA THR A 71 1.99 0.50 -17.22
C THR A 71 0.71 0.05 -17.91
N LYS A 72 0.20 -1.15 -17.60
CA LYS A 72 -0.95 -1.73 -18.30
C LYS A 72 -2.26 -1.35 -17.59
N PRO A 73 -3.31 -0.96 -18.35
CA PRO A 73 -4.59 -0.57 -17.78
C PRO A 73 -5.24 -1.62 -16.87
N TRP A 74 -4.97 -2.90 -17.13
CA TRP A 74 -5.51 -4.01 -16.34
C TRP A 74 -5.09 -3.94 -14.86
N PHE A 75 -3.96 -3.33 -14.51
CA PHE A 75 -3.48 -3.24 -13.14
C PHE A 75 -3.92 -1.95 -12.42
N ALA A 76 -4.72 -1.08 -13.05
CA ALA A 76 -5.01 0.27 -12.54
C ALA A 76 -5.53 0.29 -11.09
N GLU A 77 -6.48 -0.58 -10.73
CA GLU A 77 -7.07 -0.64 -9.39
C GLU A 77 -6.09 -1.21 -8.37
N VAL A 78 -5.34 -2.25 -8.75
CA VAL A 78 -4.32 -2.87 -7.89
C VAL A 78 -3.22 -1.85 -7.56
N ILE A 79 -2.77 -1.09 -8.56
CA ILE A 79 -1.76 -0.04 -8.39
C ILE A 79 -2.32 1.09 -7.54
N TYR A 80 -3.53 1.56 -7.82
CA TYR A 80 -4.17 2.61 -7.03
C TYR A 80 -4.23 2.22 -5.55
N VAL A 81 -4.69 1.00 -5.22
CA VAL A 81 -4.76 0.53 -3.84
C VAL A 81 -3.37 0.40 -3.21
N TRP A 82 -2.38 -0.07 -3.97
CA TRP A 82 -0.99 -0.13 -3.51
C TRP A 82 -0.40 1.26 -3.21
N GLU A 83 -0.64 2.25 -4.08
CA GLU A 83 -0.23 3.64 -3.87
C GLU A 83 -0.94 4.23 -2.65
N LEU A 84 -2.25 3.96 -2.49
CA LEU A 84 -3.00 4.40 -1.32
C LEU A 84 -2.42 3.82 -0.04
N LYS A 85 -2.11 2.51 0.00
CA LYS A 85 -1.45 1.86 1.14
C LYS A 85 -0.11 2.55 1.49
N GLN A 86 0.66 2.96 0.49
CA GLN A 86 1.92 3.70 0.72
C GLN A 86 1.69 5.10 1.27
N GLU A 87 0.72 5.84 0.71
CA GLU A 87 0.37 7.17 1.21
C GLU A 87 -0.11 7.11 2.66
N LEU A 88 -0.99 6.16 2.99
CA LEU A 88 -1.44 5.94 4.36
C LEU A 88 -0.28 5.59 5.29
N ASN A 89 0.68 4.76 4.85
CA ASN A 89 1.86 4.47 5.66
C ASN A 89 2.71 5.73 5.93
N LYS A 90 2.86 6.61 4.94
CA LYS A 90 3.58 7.90 5.13
C LYS A 90 2.86 8.79 6.15
N ILE A 91 1.53 8.87 6.08
CA ILE A 91 0.72 9.61 7.06
C ILE A 91 0.84 8.99 8.45
N ASN A 92 0.74 7.66 8.55
CA ASN A 92 0.78 6.92 9.81
C ASN A 92 2.11 7.15 10.56
N ARG A 93 3.23 7.20 9.84
CA ARG A 93 4.54 7.56 10.43
C ARG A 93 4.58 8.95 11.07
N LYS A 94 3.65 9.83 10.72
CA LYS A 94 3.52 11.21 11.24
C LYS A 94 2.29 11.39 12.13
N MET A 95 1.54 10.33 12.43
CA MET A 95 0.25 10.41 13.12
C MET A 95 0.33 11.13 14.48
N ALA A 96 1.39 10.90 15.26
CA ALA A 96 1.57 11.57 16.55
C ALA A 96 1.74 13.10 16.42
N ALA A 97 2.55 13.54 15.45
CA ALA A 97 2.75 14.96 15.17
C ALA A 97 1.47 15.61 14.63
N LEU A 98 0.78 14.93 13.70
CA LEU A 98 -0.52 15.36 13.16
C LEU A 98 -1.57 15.49 14.28
N SER A 99 -1.67 14.48 15.15
CA SER A 99 -2.61 14.49 16.30
C SER A 99 -2.30 15.59 17.32
N THR A 100 -1.04 16.05 17.39
CA THR A 100 -0.68 17.19 18.23
C THR A 100 -1.06 18.49 17.56
N ALA A 101 -0.82 18.61 16.25
CA ALA A 101 -1.18 19.80 15.48
C ALA A 101 -2.70 20.06 15.44
N THR A 102 -3.54 19.03 15.40
CA THR A 102 -5.01 19.20 15.50
C THR A 102 -5.46 19.78 16.83
N LYS A 103 -4.74 19.53 17.93
CA LYS A 103 -5.01 20.18 19.23
C LYS A 103 -4.73 21.68 19.21
N HIS A 104 -3.93 22.14 18.25
CA HIS A 104 -3.55 23.55 18.08
C HIS A 104 -4.32 24.25 16.94
N GLY A 105 -5.38 23.66 16.38
CA GLY A 105 -6.16 24.32 15.33
C GLY A 105 -5.61 24.16 13.92
N ASP A 106 -4.68 23.24 13.67
CA ASP A 106 -4.10 23.08 12.34
C ASP A 106 -5.06 22.36 11.37
N ALA A 107 -5.78 23.15 10.58
CA ALA A 107 -6.73 22.68 9.57
C ALA A 107 -6.11 21.70 8.54
N ILE A 108 -4.82 21.83 8.24
CA ILE A 108 -4.11 20.92 7.32
C ILE A 108 -3.95 19.55 7.98
N ALA A 109 -3.61 19.51 9.28
CA ALA A 109 -3.49 18.26 10.03
C ALA A 109 -4.83 17.52 10.11
N PHE A 110 -5.94 18.24 10.32
CA PHE A 110 -7.29 17.67 10.25
C PHE A 110 -7.57 17.03 8.89
N SER A 111 -7.27 17.76 7.81
CA SER A 111 -7.51 17.27 6.44
C SER A 111 -6.67 16.03 6.10
N ILE A 112 -5.42 15.98 6.56
CA ILE A 112 -4.52 14.82 6.42
C ILE A 112 -5.08 13.61 7.17
N ILE A 113 -5.45 13.77 8.45
CA ILE A 113 -5.97 12.66 9.26
C ILE A 113 -7.30 12.17 8.68
N LYS A 114 -8.20 13.09 8.30
CA LYS A 114 -9.48 12.72 7.67
C LYS A 114 -9.26 11.95 6.38
N PHE A 115 -8.36 12.41 5.50
CA PHE A 115 -7.96 11.65 4.31
C PHE A 115 -7.48 10.24 4.67
N SER A 116 -6.68 10.11 5.74
CA SER A 116 -6.16 8.81 6.18
C SER A 116 -7.27 7.85 6.64
N TYR A 117 -8.30 8.37 7.32
CA TYR A 117 -9.44 7.58 7.75
C TYR A 117 -10.29 7.13 6.57
N LEU A 118 -10.64 8.05 5.65
CA LEU A 118 -11.40 7.71 4.45
C LEU A 118 -10.66 6.67 3.58
N GLY A 119 -9.34 6.84 3.41
CA GLY A 119 -8.53 5.89 2.65
C GLY A 119 -8.40 4.52 3.33
N SER A 120 -8.28 4.48 4.66
CA SER A 120 -8.24 3.22 5.42
C SER A 120 -9.57 2.48 5.30
N ARG A 121 -10.70 3.18 5.46
CA ARG A 121 -12.04 2.62 5.27
C ARG A 121 -12.18 2.01 3.88
N GLN A 122 -11.80 2.75 2.84
CA GLN A 122 -11.88 2.27 1.46
C GLN A 122 -11.08 0.97 1.27
N ILE A 123 -9.84 0.89 1.76
CA ILE A 123 -9.02 -0.32 1.63
C ILE A 123 -9.67 -1.49 2.36
N TRP A 124 -10.17 -1.27 3.57
CA TRP A 124 -10.78 -2.32 4.38
C TRP A 124 -12.08 -2.85 3.78
N GLU A 125 -12.91 -1.96 3.21
CA GLU A 125 -14.11 -2.37 2.48
C GLU A 125 -13.79 -3.16 1.21
N LEU A 126 -12.72 -2.77 0.49
CA LEU A 126 -12.22 -3.48 -0.69
C LEU A 126 -11.64 -4.85 -0.36
N ASP A 127 -10.93 -4.96 0.76
CA ASP A 127 -10.27 -6.20 1.23
C ASP A 127 -11.19 -7.08 2.11
N ASP A 128 -12.47 -6.73 2.29
CA ASP A 128 -13.43 -7.42 3.19
C ASP A 128 -12.95 -7.52 4.66
N ASN A 129 -12.11 -6.57 5.09
CA ASN A 129 -11.56 -6.52 6.43
C ASN A 129 -12.38 -5.57 7.33
N THR A 130 -13.51 -6.03 7.85
CA THR A 130 -14.46 -5.18 8.57
C THR A 130 -14.16 -5.01 10.07
N LEU A 131 -13.18 -5.75 10.61
CA LEU A 131 -12.87 -5.82 12.05
C LEU A 131 -12.66 -4.45 12.70
N MET A 132 -11.97 -3.53 12.01
CA MET A 132 -11.59 -2.22 12.55
C MET A 132 -12.52 -1.08 12.11
N LEU A 133 -13.56 -1.36 11.32
CA LEU A 133 -14.43 -0.30 10.76
C LEU A 133 -15.18 0.48 11.84
N SER A 134 -15.62 -0.19 12.91
CA SER A 134 -16.30 0.46 14.04
C SER A 134 -15.35 1.39 14.80
N GLU A 135 -14.13 0.94 15.10
CA GLU A 135 -13.12 1.76 15.78
C GLU A 135 -12.68 2.96 14.93
N LEU A 136 -12.55 2.75 13.61
CA LEU A 136 -12.25 3.82 12.67
C LEU A 136 -13.39 4.84 12.57
N ALA A 137 -14.65 4.39 12.55
CA ALA A 137 -15.80 5.28 12.55
C ALA A 137 -15.84 6.14 13.83
N LEU A 138 -15.54 5.55 14.99
CA LEU A 138 -15.41 6.31 16.25
C LEU A 138 -14.26 7.32 16.20
N SER A 139 -13.12 6.95 15.61
CA SER A 139 -11.98 7.86 15.47
C SER A 139 -12.27 9.01 14.52
N GLU A 140 -12.96 8.72 13.42
CA GLU A 140 -13.44 9.72 12.46
C GLU A 140 -14.43 10.69 13.11
N GLN A 141 -15.40 10.19 13.88
CA GLN A 141 -16.35 11.01 14.60
C GLN A 141 -15.66 11.94 15.61
N LYS A 142 -14.70 11.43 16.40
CA LYS A 142 -13.93 12.25 17.35
C LYS A 142 -13.16 13.37 16.66
N LEU A 143 -12.62 13.11 15.48
CA LEU A 143 -11.91 14.12 14.69
C LEU A 143 -12.88 15.21 14.20
N ASP A 144 -14.06 14.82 13.72
CA ASP A 144 -15.09 15.74 13.25
C ASP A 144 -15.62 16.62 14.40
N GLU A 145 -15.89 16.03 15.57
CA GLU A 145 -16.30 16.76 16.78
C GLU A 145 -15.23 17.77 17.21
N LEU A 146 -13.95 17.38 17.18
CA LEU A 146 -12.83 18.27 17.53
C LEU A 146 -12.72 19.44 16.54
N ALA A 147 -12.88 19.20 15.24
CA ALA A 147 -12.86 20.25 14.23
C ALA A 147 -14.04 21.22 14.40
N GLN A 148 -15.25 20.70 14.64
CA GLN A 148 -16.42 21.52 14.91
C GLN A 148 -16.25 22.42 16.14
N ALA A 149 -15.70 21.88 17.23
CA ALA A 149 -15.40 22.65 18.44
C ALA A 149 -14.40 23.80 18.19
N GLN A 150 -13.57 23.68 17.16
CA GLN A 150 -12.60 24.70 16.75
C GLN A 150 -13.10 25.58 15.59
N GLY A 151 -14.35 25.41 15.15
CA GLY A 151 -14.95 26.16 14.03
C GLY A 151 -14.33 25.86 12.67
N LEU A 152 -13.70 24.69 12.51
CA LEU A 152 -13.01 24.28 11.29
C LEU A 152 -13.90 23.39 10.41
N VAL A 153 -13.84 23.61 9.10
CA VAL A 153 -14.43 22.72 8.10
C VAL A 153 -13.32 21.84 7.54
N ILE A 154 -13.47 20.51 7.67
CA ILE A 154 -12.49 19.56 7.16
C ILE A 154 -12.76 19.28 5.68
N ASP A 155 -11.77 19.54 4.82
CA ASP A 155 -11.85 19.26 3.40
C ASP A 155 -10.68 18.37 2.96
N THR A 156 -10.99 17.11 2.67
CA THR A 156 -9.97 16.13 2.23
C THR A 156 -9.40 16.41 0.85
N SER A 157 -10.04 17.25 0.03
CA SER A 157 -9.50 17.66 -1.27
C SER A 157 -8.24 18.51 -1.14
N GLN A 158 -8.03 19.13 0.03
CA GLN A 158 -6.87 19.96 0.35
C GLN A 158 -5.62 19.14 0.71
N TYR A 159 -5.75 17.82 0.85
CA TYR A 159 -4.61 16.96 1.16
C TYR A 159 -3.63 16.87 -0.02
N HIS A 160 -2.41 17.31 0.24
CA HIS A 160 -1.26 17.08 -0.62
C HIS A 160 -0.14 16.46 0.18
N GLN A 161 0.48 15.41 -0.37
CA GLN A 161 1.58 14.70 0.28
C GLN A 161 2.72 15.63 0.73
N THR A 162 3.02 16.69 -0.02
CA THR A 162 4.04 17.69 0.32
C THR A 162 3.81 18.37 1.67
N GLN A 163 2.57 18.47 2.12
CA GLN A 163 2.21 19.04 3.42
C GLN A 163 2.72 18.17 4.59
N LEU A 164 2.97 16.87 4.37
CA LEU A 164 3.52 15.99 5.40
C LEU A 164 4.90 16.41 5.88
N ALA A 165 5.66 17.17 5.09
CA ALA A 165 6.98 17.66 5.49
C ALA A 165 6.93 18.65 6.68
N LYS A 166 5.74 19.23 6.97
CA LYS A 166 5.50 20.13 8.11
C LYS A 166 5.44 19.40 9.46
N TYR A 167 5.19 18.10 9.45
CA TYR A 167 4.97 17.25 10.63
C TYR A 167 6.06 16.18 10.71
#